data_AF-A0A1G1VRE4-F1
#
_entry.id   AF-A0A1G1VRE4-F1
#
_cell.length_a   1.000
_cell.length_b   1.000
_cell.length_c   1.000
_cell.angle_alpha   90.00
_cell.angle_beta   90.00
_cell.angle_gamma   90.00
#
_symmetry.space_group_name_H-M   'P 1'
#
loop_
_entity.id
_entity.type
_entity.pdbx_description
1 polymer ?
#
loop_
_entity_poly.entity_id
_entity_poly.type
_entity_poly.pdbx_seq_one_letter_code
_entity_poly.pdbx_strand_id
1 'polypeptide(L)'
;MFKNPIVKNILSAVAVAVFGFILLNLTFLFDFLIQSLVVRLIELFTSVDFETIDFQTSFQWLPPAMHGLFVVIIGVISWLVFRSRRGTLYKAIYMTVPLALVFVTLGIFLYRWPIVAYSIGGMLGIGILSFFYRTKQPWLYYYTFILISLAMLLVGLLGVEI
;
A
#
# COMPACT_ATOMS: atom_id res chain seq x y z
N MET A 1 -18.39 24.96 -9.19
CA MET A 1 -18.53 24.89 -7.71
C MET A 1 -19.87 24.23 -7.40
N PHE A 2 -19.89 22.93 -7.09
CA PHE A 2 -21.15 22.19 -6.92
C PHE A 2 -21.86 22.66 -5.64
N LYS A 3 -23.07 23.22 -5.79
CA LYS A 3 -23.86 23.78 -4.67
C LYS A 3 -24.46 22.72 -3.76
N ASN A 4 -24.57 21.46 -4.21
CA ASN A 4 -25.18 20.38 -3.41
C ASN A 4 -24.10 19.60 -2.61
N PRO A 5 -24.18 19.59 -1.27
CA PRO A 5 -23.19 18.92 -0.41
C PRO A 5 -23.16 17.39 -0.63
N ILE A 6 -24.28 16.78 -1.00
CA ILE A 6 -24.37 15.33 -1.24
C ILE A 6 -23.58 14.95 -2.50
N VAL A 7 -23.80 15.68 -3.59
CA VAL A 7 -23.09 15.45 -4.87
C VAL A 7 -21.59 15.63 -4.69
N LYS A 8 -21.16 16.64 -3.93
CA LYS A 8 -19.74 16.86 -3.62
C LYS A 8 -19.13 15.68 -2.87
N ASN A 9 -19.83 15.11 -1.89
CA ASN A 9 -19.34 13.99 -1.11
C ASN A 9 -19.23 12.71 -1.93
N ILE A 10 -20.27 12.39 -2.72
CA ILE A 10 -20.26 11.23 -3.63
C ILE A 10 -19.12 11.37 -4.65
N LEU A 11 -18.99 12.54 -5.28
CA LEU A 11 -17.92 12.78 -6.25
C LEU A 11 -16.53 12.67 -5.63
N SER A 12 -16.37 13.10 -4.38
CA SER A 12 -15.12 12.96 -3.63
C SER A 12 -14.79 11.50 -3.32
N ALA A 13 -15.78 10.69 -2.93
CA ALA A 13 -15.60 9.25 -2.73
C ALA A 13 -15.23 8.53 -4.03
N VAL A 14 -15.94 8.83 -5.13
CA VAL A 14 -15.63 8.27 -6.46
C VAL A 14 -14.21 8.68 -6.89
N ALA A 15 -13.83 9.94 -6.67
CA ALA A 15 -12.47 10.39 -6.95
C ALA A 15 -11.42 9.62 -6.13
N VAL A 16 -11.67 9.37 -4.84
CA VAL A 16 -10.78 8.53 -4.01
C VAL A 16 -10.65 7.11 -4.59
N ALA A 17 -11.76 6.49 -4.99
CA ALA A 17 -11.73 5.15 -5.55
C ALA A 17 -10.96 5.09 -6.89
N VAL A 18 -11.27 5.99 -7.83
CA VAL A 18 -10.67 6.01 -9.18
C VAL A 18 -9.20 6.39 -9.12
N PHE A 19 -8.87 7.54 -8.50
CA PHE A 19 -7.48 8.00 -8.44
C PHE A 19 -6.65 7.14 -7.48
N GLY A 20 -7.25 6.61 -6.43
CA GLY A 20 -6.61 5.65 -5.54
C GLY A 20 -6.21 4.38 -6.28
N PHE A 21 -7.13 3.81 -7.08
CA PHE A 21 -6.83 2.64 -7.90
C PHE A 21 -5.70 2.91 -8.91
N ILE A 22 -5.76 4.04 -9.63
CA ILE A 22 -4.68 4.44 -10.56
C ILE A 22 -3.34 4.55 -9.81
N LEU A 23 -3.34 5.23 -8.66
CA LEU A 23 -2.14 5.44 -7.87
C LEU A 23 -1.56 4.13 -7.32
N LEU A 24 -2.42 3.19 -6.94
CA LEU A 24 -2.03 1.87 -6.45
C LEU A 24 -1.35 1.06 -7.57
N ASN A 25 -1.91 1.05 -8.78
CA ASN A 25 -1.27 0.42 -9.94
C ASN A 25 0.08 1.09 -10.29
N LEU A 26 0.14 2.42 -10.27
CA LEU A 26 1.41 3.15 -10.45
C LEU A 26 2.43 2.81 -9.36
N THR A 27 1.96 2.55 -8.14
CA THR A 27 2.82 2.15 -7.02
C THR A 27 3.40 0.75 -7.24
N PHE A 28 2.60 -0.21 -7.72
CA PHE A 28 3.11 -1.55 -8.06
C PHE A 28 4.09 -1.50 -9.24
N LEU A 29 3.79 -0.69 -10.26
CA LEU A 29 4.75 -0.46 -11.34
C LEU A 29 6.05 0.15 -10.82
N PHE A 30 5.95 1.10 -9.88
CA PHE A 30 7.11 1.72 -9.26
C PHE A 30 7.91 0.73 -8.40
N ASP A 31 7.24 -0.13 -7.64
CA ASP A 31 7.87 -1.22 -6.90
C ASP A 31 8.66 -2.14 -7.84
N PHE A 32 8.03 -2.61 -8.92
CA PHE A 32 8.68 -3.43 -9.94
C PHE A 32 9.92 -2.75 -10.54
N LEU A 33 9.83 -1.46 -10.86
CA LEU A 33 10.97 -0.70 -11.40
C LEU A 33 12.12 -0.58 -10.39
N ILE A 34 11.82 -0.29 -9.11
CA ILE A 34 12.84 -0.24 -8.05
C ILE A 34 13.49 -1.60 -7.88
N GLN A 35 12.68 -2.66 -7.84
CA GLN A 35 13.19 -4.01 -7.69
C GLN A 35 14.10 -4.42 -8.85
N SER A 36 13.66 -4.19 -10.09
CA SER A 36 14.45 -4.44 -11.29
C SER A 36 15.75 -3.64 -11.31
N LEU A 37 15.72 -2.38 -10.89
CA LEU A 37 16.90 -1.53 -10.84
C LEU A 37 17.94 -2.03 -9.83
N VAL A 38 17.50 -2.46 -8.64
CA VAL A 38 18.41 -3.01 -7.63
C VAL A 38 19.02 -4.32 -8.09
N VAL A 39 18.23 -5.22 -8.71
CA VAL A 39 18.75 -6.48 -9.26
C VAL A 39 19.82 -6.21 -10.33
N ARG A 40 19.55 -5.31 -11.28
CA ARG A 40 20.52 -4.90 -12.30
C ARG A 40 21.77 -4.23 -11.74
N LEU A 41 21.64 -3.46 -10.66
CA LEU A 41 22.80 -2.90 -9.98
C LEU A 41 23.66 -4.00 -9.36
N ILE A 42 23.05 -4.98 -8.70
CA ILE A 42 23.78 -6.11 -8.12
C ILE A 42 24.50 -6.90 -9.22
N GLU A 43 23.83 -7.19 -10.34
CA GLU A 43 24.42 -7.80 -11.55
C GLU A 43 25.63 -7.02 -12.08
N LEU A 44 25.58 -5.69 -12.04
CA LEU A 44 26.69 -4.86 -12.53
C LEU A 44 27.93 -4.96 -11.63
N PHE A 45 27.75 -5.21 -10.33
CA PHE A 45 28.83 -5.30 -9.34
C PHE A 45 29.23 -6.74 -8.98
N THR A 46 28.46 -7.75 -9.38
CA THR A 46 28.73 -9.16 -9.11
C THR A 46 28.60 -9.97 -10.39
N SER A 47 29.56 -10.86 -10.69
CA SER A 47 29.52 -11.76 -11.85
C SER A 47 28.49 -12.89 -11.70
N VAL A 48 27.37 -12.59 -11.06
CA VAL A 48 26.28 -13.50 -10.77
C VAL A 48 25.20 -13.25 -11.81
N ASP A 49 25.03 -14.19 -12.73
CA ASP A 49 23.91 -14.19 -13.66
C ASP A 49 22.64 -14.66 -12.95
N PHE A 50 21.85 -13.70 -12.46
CA PHE A 50 20.58 -13.99 -11.77
C PHE A 50 19.50 -14.56 -12.70
N GLU A 51 19.76 -14.64 -14.00
CA GLU A 51 18.91 -15.36 -14.97
C GLU A 51 19.01 -16.89 -14.82
N THR A 52 20.09 -17.41 -14.21
CA THR A 52 20.35 -18.85 -14.08
C THR A 52 20.28 -19.39 -12.65
N ILE A 53 20.33 -18.50 -11.65
CA ILE A 53 20.31 -18.86 -10.23
C ILE A 53 18.95 -18.52 -9.64
N ASP A 54 18.26 -19.52 -9.10
CA ASP A 54 16.99 -19.31 -8.39
C ASP A 54 17.20 -18.34 -7.20
N PHE A 55 16.62 -17.14 -7.32
CA PHE A 55 16.64 -16.07 -6.31
C PHE A 55 16.24 -16.58 -4.93
N GLN A 56 15.28 -17.52 -4.91
CA GLN A 56 14.68 -18.05 -3.70
C GLN A 56 15.60 -19.02 -2.95
N THR A 57 16.54 -19.68 -3.64
CA THR A 57 17.45 -20.65 -3.03
C THR A 57 18.79 -20.05 -2.61
N SER A 58 19.35 -19.10 -3.36
CA SER A 58 20.68 -18.55 -3.07
C SER A 58 20.68 -17.33 -2.15
N PHE A 59 19.63 -16.48 -2.18
CA PHE A 59 19.58 -15.24 -1.42
C PHE A 59 18.23 -15.03 -0.71
N GLN A 60 17.92 -15.90 0.25
CA GLN A 60 16.65 -15.88 1.00
C GLN A 60 16.35 -14.55 1.74
N TRP A 61 17.38 -13.76 2.07
CA TRP A 61 17.23 -12.46 2.75
C TRP A 61 16.92 -11.31 1.77
N LEU A 62 17.19 -11.48 0.48
CA LEU A 62 17.10 -10.41 -0.50
C LEU A 62 15.65 -10.02 -0.81
N PRO A 63 14.70 -10.94 -1.12
CA PRO A 63 13.30 -10.56 -1.35
C PRO A 63 12.65 -9.82 -0.16
N PRO A 64 12.81 -10.27 1.11
CA PRO A 64 12.35 -9.50 2.26
C PRO A 64 13.02 -8.12 2.40
N ALA A 65 14.32 -8.01 2.11
CA ALA A 65 15.05 -6.74 2.14
C ALA A 65 14.55 -5.76 1.06
N MET A 66 14.18 -6.26 -0.11
CA MET A 66 13.63 -5.46 -1.22
C MET A 66 12.26 -4.87 -0.85
N HIS A 67 11.37 -5.67 -0.29
CA HIS A 67 10.10 -5.16 0.23
C HIS A 67 10.32 -4.18 1.40
N GLY A 68 11.29 -4.45 2.28
CA GLY A 68 11.68 -3.53 3.35
C GLY A 68 12.16 -2.17 2.82
N LEU A 69 13.01 -2.17 1.79
CA LEU A 69 13.46 -0.96 1.11
C LEU A 69 12.27 -0.19 0.53
N PHE A 70 11.35 -0.89 -0.14
CA PHE A 70 10.16 -0.26 -0.72
C PHE A 70 9.25 0.37 0.35
N VAL A 71 9.07 -0.31 1.49
CA VAL A 71 8.34 0.22 2.65
C VAL A 71 8.99 1.50 3.16
N VAL A 72 10.32 1.55 3.25
CA VAL A 72 11.04 2.75 3.66
C VAL A 72 10.84 3.90 2.67
N ILE A 73 10.96 3.63 1.37
CA ILE A 73 10.76 4.64 0.31
C ILE A 73 9.34 5.21 0.39
N ILE A 74 8.32 4.35 0.41
CA ILE A 74 6.92 4.77 0.51
C ILE A 74 6.64 5.45 1.84
N GLY A 75 7.27 5.03 2.93
CA GLY A 75 7.19 5.69 4.23
C GLY A 75 7.69 7.14 4.19
N VAL A 76 8.85 7.37 3.56
CA VAL A 76 9.42 8.71 3.37
C VAL A 76 8.53 9.58 2.48
N ILE A 77 8.07 9.06 1.34
CA ILE A 77 7.17 9.80 0.44
C ILE A 77 5.86 10.13 1.18
N SER A 78 5.32 9.17 1.95
CA SER A 78 4.10 9.36 2.71
C SER A 78 4.24 10.45 3.76
N TRP A 79 5.35 10.44 4.49
CA TRP A 79 5.66 11.49 5.45
C TRP A 79 5.67 12.88 4.81
N LEU A 80 6.31 13.04 3.65
CA LEU A 80 6.35 14.29 2.90
C LEU A 80 4.95 14.74 2.44
N VAL A 81 4.14 13.81 1.93
CA VAL A 81 2.78 14.10 1.46
C VAL A 81 1.86 14.50 2.62
N PHE A 82 1.90 13.79 3.74
CA PHE A 82 1.07 14.13 4.90
C PHE A 82 1.50 15.43 5.59
N ARG A 83 2.81 15.75 5.59
CA ARG A 83 3.35 17.03 6.08
C ARG A 83 2.96 18.22 5.19
N SER A 84 2.69 17.99 3.90
CA SER A 84 2.30 19.06 2.98
C SER A 84 0.94 19.69 3.32
N ARG A 85 0.73 20.97 2.96
CA ARG A 85 -0.56 21.69 3.11
C ARG A 85 -1.61 21.32 2.05
N ARG A 86 -1.49 20.15 1.39
CA ARG A 86 -2.45 19.72 0.37
C ARG A 86 -3.83 19.45 0.97
N GLY A 87 -4.87 19.66 0.17
CA GLY A 87 -6.26 19.47 0.59
C GLY A 87 -6.56 18.02 0.98
N THR A 88 -7.59 17.85 1.82
CA THR A 88 -8.01 16.56 2.38
C THR A 88 -8.22 15.47 1.32
N LEU A 89 -8.79 15.82 0.17
CA LEU A 89 -9.06 14.87 -0.92
C LEU A 89 -7.76 14.25 -1.46
N TYR A 90 -6.71 15.05 -1.66
CA TYR A 90 -5.42 14.55 -2.14
C TYR A 90 -4.76 13.63 -1.12
N LYS A 91 -4.85 13.96 0.17
CA LYS A 91 -4.33 13.10 1.23
C LYS A 91 -5.11 11.81 1.34
N ALA A 92 -6.43 11.84 1.16
CA ALA A 92 -7.27 10.64 1.12
C ALA A 92 -6.93 9.73 -0.06
N ILE A 93 -6.78 10.28 -1.27
CA ILE A 93 -6.30 9.53 -2.45
C ILE A 93 -4.94 8.92 -2.15
N TYR A 94 -3.98 9.72 -1.69
CA TYR A 94 -2.62 9.25 -1.45
C TYR A 94 -2.56 8.18 -0.35
N MET A 95 -3.41 8.27 0.67
CA MET A 95 -3.50 7.32 1.77
C MET A 95 -3.82 5.89 1.32
N THR A 96 -4.39 5.71 0.13
CA THR A 96 -4.60 4.37 -0.45
C THR A 96 -3.29 3.58 -0.57
N VAL A 97 -2.19 4.26 -0.91
CA VAL A 97 -0.87 3.65 -1.14
C VAL A 97 -0.24 3.09 0.14
N PRO A 98 0.02 3.88 1.20
CA PRO A 98 0.62 3.35 2.41
C PRO A 98 -0.28 2.34 3.12
N LEU A 99 -1.61 2.46 3.01
CA LEU A 99 -2.52 1.43 3.54
C LEU A 99 -2.38 0.12 2.78
N ALA A 100 -2.45 0.17 1.45
CA ALA A 100 -2.29 -1.00 0.60
C ALA A 100 -0.96 -1.69 0.87
N LEU A 101 0.13 -0.93 0.95
CA LEU A 101 1.47 -1.44 1.25
C LEU A 101 1.52 -2.17 2.61
N VAL A 102 0.91 -1.62 3.66
CA VAL A 102 0.87 -2.29 4.98
C VAL A 102 0.10 -3.61 4.88
N PHE A 103 -1.04 -3.64 4.19
CA PHE A 103 -1.82 -4.89 4.04
C PHE A 103 -1.12 -5.92 3.15
N VAL A 104 -0.52 -5.50 2.04
CA VAL A 104 0.24 -6.38 1.14
C VAL A 104 1.45 -6.96 1.85
N THR A 105 2.22 -6.15 2.57
CA THR A 105 3.37 -6.64 3.33
C THR A 105 2.94 -7.60 4.43
N LEU A 106 1.88 -7.32 5.18
CA LEU A 106 1.30 -8.29 6.11
C LEU A 106 0.91 -9.60 5.41
N GLY A 107 0.29 -9.52 4.24
CA GLY A 107 -0.07 -10.68 3.42
C GLY A 107 1.15 -11.51 3.01
N ILE A 108 2.22 -10.88 2.54
CA ILE A 108 3.46 -11.56 2.11
C ILE A 108 4.16 -12.21 3.31
N PHE A 109 4.35 -11.48 4.41
CA PHE A 109 5.07 -11.99 5.58
C PHE A 109 4.30 -13.08 6.33
N LEU A 110 2.98 -12.99 6.38
CA LEU A 110 2.12 -13.93 7.09
C LEU A 110 1.39 -14.90 6.13
N TYR A 111 1.87 -15.04 4.89
CA TYR A 111 1.25 -15.88 3.87
C TYR A 111 1.00 -17.32 4.35
N ARG A 112 1.96 -17.87 5.10
CA ARG A 112 1.85 -19.22 5.67
C ARG A 112 0.78 -19.33 6.75
N TRP A 113 0.46 -18.23 7.44
CA TRP A 113 -0.37 -18.18 8.65
C TRP A 113 -1.53 -17.17 8.44
N PRO A 114 -2.48 -17.46 7.52
CA PRO A 114 -3.51 -16.50 7.10
C PRO A 114 -4.42 -16.04 8.25
N ILE A 115 -4.70 -16.92 9.21
CA ILE A 115 -5.48 -16.61 10.42
C ILE A 115 -4.80 -15.50 11.24
N VAL A 116 -3.47 -15.55 11.34
CA VAL A 116 -2.69 -14.54 12.06
C VAL A 116 -2.65 -13.24 11.25
N ALA A 117 -2.54 -13.31 9.92
CA ALA A 117 -2.64 -12.15 9.04
C ALA A 117 -3.97 -11.40 9.24
N TYR A 118 -5.10 -12.12 9.23
CA TYR A 118 -6.42 -11.50 9.44
C TYR A 118 -6.61 -10.96 10.86
N SER A 119 -6.09 -11.66 11.88
CA SER A 119 -6.18 -11.21 13.27
C SER A 119 -5.40 -9.91 13.50
N ILE A 120 -4.16 -9.84 12.99
CA ILE A 120 -3.31 -8.65 13.08
C ILE A 120 -3.90 -7.51 12.23
N GLY A 121 -4.33 -7.80 11.01
CA GLY A 121 -4.98 -6.82 10.12
C GLY A 121 -6.26 -6.24 10.74
N GLY A 122 -7.09 -7.08 11.35
CA GLY A 122 -8.29 -6.66 12.08
C GLY A 122 -7.96 -5.79 13.30
N MET A 123 -6.97 -6.19 14.10
CA MET A 123 -6.51 -5.42 15.26
C MET A 123 -5.97 -4.05 14.84
N LEU A 124 -5.16 -4.00 13.78
CA LEU A 124 -4.66 -2.75 13.20
C LEU A 124 -5.81 -1.89 12.68
N GLY A 125 -6.80 -2.48 12.01
CA GLY A 125 -7.93 -1.72 11.50
C GLY A 125 -8.80 -1.10 12.59
N ILE A 126 -9.07 -1.84 13.67
CA ILE A 126 -9.74 -1.28 14.85
C ILE A 126 -8.90 -0.16 15.46
N GLY A 127 -7.58 -0.36 15.57
CA GLY A 127 -6.65 0.65 16.08
C GLY A 127 -6.66 1.94 15.25
N ILE A 128 -6.58 1.82 13.93
CA ILE A 128 -6.58 2.96 12.99
C ILE A 128 -7.93 3.69 13.03
N LEU A 129 -9.05 2.97 13.01
CA LEU A 129 -10.39 3.57 13.10
C LEU A 129 -10.59 4.30 14.43
N SER A 130 -10.15 3.70 15.55
CA SER A 130 -10.18 4.32 16.87
C SER A 130 -9.32 5.58 16.91
N PHE A 131 -8.14 5.56 16.28
CA PHE A 131 -7.28 6.72 16.16
C PHE A 131 -7.93 7.86 15.35
N PHE A 132 -8.57 7.56 14.20
CA PHE A 132 -9.29 8.57 13.43
C PHE A 132 -10.46 9.15 14.20
N TYR A 133 -11.18 8.33 14.97
CA TYR A 133 -12.28 8.76 15.81
C TYR A 133 -11.82 9.75 16.87
N ARG A 134 -10.75 9.42 17.58
CA ARG A 134 -10.15 10.31 18.61
C ARG A 134 -9.63 11.61 18.03
N THR A 135 -9.01 11.56 16.86
CA THR A 135 -8.41 12.74 16.20
C THR A 135 -9.39 13.53 15.33
N LYS A 136 -10.67 13.12 15.29
CA LYS A 136 -11.74 13.74 14.49
C LYS A 136 -11.34 13.99 13.04
N GLN A 137 -10.67 13.01 12.43
CA GLN A 137 -10.22 13.11 11.04
C GLN A 137 -11.41 13.28 10.08
N PRO A 138 -11.19 13.83 8.88
CA PRO A 138 -12.23 13.95 7.87
C PRO A 138 -12.79 12.59 7.45
N TRP A 139 -14.10 12.54 7.18
CA TRP A 139 -14.81 11.30 6.81
C TRP A 139 -14.16 10.55 5.62
N LEU A 140 -13.53 11.27 4.68
CA LEU A 140 -12.82 10.69 3.55
C LEU A 140 -11.70 9.73 3.96
N TYR A 141 -11.06 9.92 5.11
CA TYR A 141 -10.00 9.02 5.58
C TYR A 141 -10.59 7.68 6.06
N TYR A 142 -11.75 7.71 6.71
CA TYR A 142 -12.48 6.49 7.07
C TYR A 142 -12.95 5.74 5.83
N TYR A 143 -13.52 6.48 4.86
CA TYR A 143 -13.93 5.90 3.60
C TYR A 143 -12.76 5.21 2.88
N THR A 144 -11.62 5.91 2.76
CA THR A 144 -10.41 5.36 2.14
C THR A 144 -9.93 4.10 2.86
N PHE A 145 -9.89 4.15 4.20
CA PHE A 145 -9.46 3.03 5.02
C PHE A 145 -10.34 1.79 4.81
N ILE A 146 -11.66 1.97 4.88
CA ILE A 146 -12.62 0.88 4.69
C ILE A 146 -12.52 0.33 3.27
N LEU A 147 -12.46 1.21 2.26
CA LEU A 147 -12.35 0.82 0.86
C LEU A 147 -11.12 -0.05 0.61
N ILE A 148 -9.95 0.36 1.10
CA ILE A 148 -8.70 -0.40 0.91
C ILE A 148 -8.69 -1.68 1.73
N SER A 149 -9.16 -1.64 2.98
CA SER A 149 -9.22 -2.84 3.82
C SER A 149 -10.12 -3.91 3.19
N LEU A 150 -11.27 -3.50 2.65
CA LEU A 150 -12.21 -4.40 1.99
C LEU A 150 -11.65 -4.90 0.65
N ALA A 151 -11.04 -4.02 -0.14
CA ALA A 151 -10.37 -4.43 -1.39
C ALA A 151 -9.26 -5.46 -1.14
N MET A 152 -8.40 -5.23 -0.14
CA MET A 152 -7.31 -6.15 0.21
C MET A 152 -7.83 -7.46 0.79
N LEU A 153 -8.89 -7.42 1.58
CA LEU A 153 -9.57 -8.62 2.06
C LEU A 153 -10.13 -9.44 0.89
N LEU A 154 -10.77 -8.80 -0.09
CA LEU A 154 -11.27 -9.47 -1.29
C LEU A 154 -10.13 -10.09 -2.12
N VAL A 155 -9.04 -9.34 -2.34
CA VAL A 155 -7.85 -9.84 -3.04
C VAL A 155 -7.30 -11.09 -2.35
N GLY A 156 -7.17 -11.05 -1.02
CA GLY A 156 -6.70 -12.18 -0.23
C GLY A 156 -7.65 -13.38 -0.24
N LEU A 157 -8.96 -13.18 -0.23
CA LEU A 157 -9.96 -14.27 -0.28
C LEU A 157 -10.09 -14.90 -1.66
N LEU A 158 -9.96 -14.09 -2.72
CA LEU A 158 -10.08 -14.55 -4.11
C LEU A 158 -8.78 -15.20 -4.62
N GLY A 159 -7.70 -15.17 -3.85
CA GLY A 159 -6.41 -15.71 -4.25
C GLY A 159 -5.84 -14.98 -5.47
N VAL A 160 -6.17 -13.70 -5.64
CA VAL A 160 -5.57 -12.88 -6.70
C VAL A 160 -4.11 -12.72 -6.34
N GLU A 161 -3.23 -13.31 -7.17
CA GLU A 161 -1.79 -13.18 -7.04
C GLU A 161 -1.39 -11.70 -7.22
N ILE A 162 -0.65 -11.18 -6.24
CA ILE A 162 -0.10 -9.83 -6.21
C ILE A 162 1.41 -9.93 -6.46
#